data_AF-A0A6G8F3I9-F1
#
_entry.id   AF-A0A6G8F3I9-F1
#
_cell.length_a   1.000
_cell.length_b   1.000
_cell.length_c   1.000
_cell.angle_alpha   90.00
_cell.angle_beta   90.00
_cell.angle_gamma   90.00
#
_symmetry.space_group_name_H-M   'P 1'
#
loop_
_entity.id
_entity.type
_entity.pdbx_description
1 polymer ?
#
loop_
_entity_poly.entity_id
_entity_poly.type
_entity_poly.pdbx_seq_one_letter_code
_entity_poly.pdbx_strand_id
1 'polypeptide(L)'
;MPWSQVQELFGDKVERKTRPSERRMALETLLPEYALRLKHKGVTVQSLFSEYKEKYPDGYKHTQFEALIRRYRLERKVIGHVEHYAADQMYIDFAGDRLEIADERTGEAVRMEVFVAILPCS
;
A
#
# COMPACT_ATOMS: atom_id res chain seq x y z
N MET A 1 -19.50 -27.65 -36.82
CA MET A 1 -18.94 -28.01 -35.50
C MET A 1 -19.97 -27.62 -34.44
N PRO A 2 -20.53 -28.57 -33.67
CA PRO A 2 -21.46 -28.26 -32.60
C PRO A 2 -20.75 -27.55 -31.43
N TRP A 3 -21.38 -26.53 -30.85
CA TRP A 3 -20.84 -25.72 -29.74
C TRP A 3 -20.45 -26.56 -28.51
N SER A 4 -21.14 -27.69 -28.31
CA SER A 4 -20.85 -28.67 -27.24
C SER A 4 -19.44 -29.24 -27.30
N GLN A 5 -18.87 -29.41 -28.50
CA GLN A 5 -17.55 -30.00 -28.70
C GLN A 5 -16.40 -29.03 -28.36
N VAL A 6 -16.66 -27.72 -28.52
CA VAL A 6 -15.73 -26.66 -28.08
C VAL A 6 -15.75 -26.52 -26.57
N GLN A 7 -16.93 -26.66 -25.94
CA GLN A 7 -17.04 -26.73 -24.49
C GLN A 7 -16.36 -27.98 -23.92
N GLU A 8 -16.38 -29.15 -24.55
CA GLU A 8 -15.61 -30.30 -24.03
C GLU A 8 -14.09 -30.10 -24.07
N LEU A 9 -13.58 -29.44 -25.11
CA LEU A 9 -12.15 -29.17 -25.29
C LEU A 9 -11.59 -28.09 -24.35
N PHE A 10 -12.44 -27.16 -23.88
CA PHE A 10 -12.05 -26.01 -23.05
C PHE A 10 -12.84 -25.87 -21.74
N GLY A 11 -13.75 -26.80 -21.44
CA GLY A 11 -14.83 -26.65 -20.45
C GLY A 11 -14.50 -27.03 -19.03
N ASP A 12 -13.30 -27.53 -18.78
CA ASP A 12 -12.73 -27.43 -17.45
C ASP A 12 -11.56 -26.47 -17.53
N LYS A 13 -11.82 -25.23 -17.09
CA LYS A 13 -10.74 -24.48 -16.43
C LYS A 13 -10.40 -25.28 -15.18
N VAL A 14 -9.55 -26.28 -15.36
CA VAL A 14 -8.79 -26.85 -14.27
C VAL A 14 -8.01 -25.67 -13.72
N GLU A 15 -8.55 -25.00 -12.70
CA GLU A 15 -7.77 -24.18 -11.81
C GLU A 15 -6.71 -25.12 -11.28
N ARG A 16 -5.55 -25.11 -11.95
CA ARG A 16 -4.37 -25.79 -11.46
C ARG A 16 -4.03 -25.06 -10.18
N LYS A 17 -4.60 -25.52 -9.06
CA LYS A 17 -4.13 -25.21 -7.71
C LYS A 17 -2.78 -25.90 -7.57
N THR A 18 -1.78 -25.38 -8.29
CA THR A 18 -0.39 -25.75 -8.12
C THR A 18 -0.04 -25.45 -6.68
N ARG A 19 0.36 -26.48 -5.94
CA ARG A 19 0.92 -26.28 -4.61
C ARG A 19 2.00 -25.20 -4.71
N PRO A 20 1.95 -24.15 -3.88
CA PRO A 20 3.01 -23.16 -3.84
C PRO A 20 4.34 -23.88 -3.57
N SER A 21 5.39 -23.53 -4.31
CA SER A 21 6.71 -24.10 -4.04
C SER A 21 7.20 -23.67 -2.65
N GLU A 22 8.14 -24.39 -2.06
CA GLU A 22 8.67 -24.06 -0.73
C GLU A 22 9.24 -22.64 -0.67
N ARG A 23 9.98 -22.21 -1.71
CA ARG A 23 10.45 -20.82 -1.86
C ARG A 23 9.31 -19.79 -1.90
N ARG A 24 8.15 -20.18 -2.45
CA ARG A 24 6.96 -19.33 -2.55
C ARG A 24 6.34 -19.15 -1.17
N MET A 25 6.16 -20.24 -0.44
CA MET A 25 5.64 -20.20 0.94
C MET A 25 6.56 -19.42 1.88
N ALA A 26 7.88 -19.62 1.75
CA ALA A 26 8.88 -18.91 2.54
C ALA A 26 8.79 -17.40 2.32
N LEU A 27 8.76 -16.94 1.06
CA LEU A 27 8.61 -15.51 0.77
C LEU A 27 7.24 -14.99 1.22
N GLU A 28 6.15 -15.72 0.98
CA GLU A 28 4.79 -15.31 1.37
C GLU A 28 4.65 -15.04 2.86
N THR A 29 5.36 -15.79 3.70
CA THR A 29 5.39 -15.58 5.16
C THR A 29 6.08 -14.26 5.54
N LEU A 30 7.04 -13.79 4.75
CA LEU A 30 7.80 -12.56 4.98
C LEU A 30 7.11 -11.30 4.41
N LEU A 31 6.27 -11.47 3.40
CA LEU A 31 5.61 -10.36 2.69
C LEU A 31 4.91 -9.33 3.62
N PRO A 32 4.19 -9.72 4.69
CA PRO A 32 3.56 -8.76 5.59
C PRO A 32 4.56 -7.82 6.29
N GLU A 33 5.66 -8.38 6.81
CA GLU A 33 6.69 -7.62 7.54
C GLU A 33 7.52 -6.75 6.58
N TYR A 34 7.90 -7.27 5.42
CA TYR A 34 8.56 -6.48 4.37
C TYR A 34 7.69 -5.33 3.88
N ALA A 35 6.39 -5.54 3.67
CA ALA A 35 5.48 -4.49 3.25
C ALA A 35 5.31 -3.40 4.32
N LEU A 36 5.37 -3.75 5.60
CA LEU A 36 5.35 -2.78 6.71
C LEU A 36 6.66 -1.97 6.76
N ARG A 37 7.81 -2.65 6.70
CA ARG A 37 9.13 -2.02 6.73
C ARG A 37 9.35 -1.04 5.58
N LEU A 38 8.84 -1.35 4.39
CA LEU A 38 8.89 -0.44 3.23
C LEU A 38 8.13 0.88 3.41
N LYS A 39 7.34 1.05 4.49
CA LYS A 39 6.73 2.34 4.85
C LYS A 39 7.67 3.25 5.64
N HIS A 40 8.76 2.72 6.20
CA HIS A 40 9.72 3.48 7.00
C HIS A 40 10.78 4.14 6.14
N LYS A 41 11.21 5.35 6.54
CA LYS A 41 12.29 6.09 5.86
C LYS A 41 13.58 5.26 5.87
N GLY A 42 14.26 5.20 4.72
CA GLY A 42 15.55 4.53 4.57
C GLY A 42 15.48 3.03 4.25
N VAL A 43 14.30 2.39 4.29
CA VAL A 43 14.14 0.99 3.88
C VAL A 43 13.87 0.91 2.38
N THR A 44 14.67 0.12 1.65
CA THR A 44 14.51 -0.07 0.21
C THR A 44 14.19 -1.53 -0.13
N VAL A 45 13.61 -1.77 -1.30
CA VAL A 45 13.41 -3.15 -1.79
C VAL A 45 14.75 -3.87 -1.91
N GLN A 46 15.80 -3.16 -2.32
CA GLN A 46 17.14 -3.71 -2.45
C GLN A 46 17.74 -4.12 -1.10
N SER A 47 17.56 -3.32 -0.04
CA SER A 47 18.05 -3.69 1.30
C SER A 47 17.35 -4.94 1.84
N LEU A 48 16.03 -5.03 1.65
CA LEU A 48 15.25 -6.23 2.03
C LEU A 48 15.62 -7.44 1.18
N PHE A 49 15.94 -7.25 -0.11
CA PHE A 49 16.42 -8.33 -0.96
C PHE A 49 17.76 -8.88 -0.49
N SER A 50 18.70 -8.03 -0.06
CA SER A 50 19.98 -8.48 0.50
C SER A 50 19.76 -9.36 1.74
N GLU A 51 18.92 -8.94 2.68
CA GLU A 51 18.55 -9.73 3.88
C GLU A 51 17.88 -11.06 3.51
N TYR A 52 16.95 -11.01 2.55
CA TYR A 52 16.27 -12.20 2.04
C TYR A 52 17.28 -13.16 1.38
N LYS A 53 18.23 -12.64 0.60
CA LYS A 53 19.19 -13.46 -0.13
C LYS A 53 20.19 -14.18 0.79
N GLU A 54 20.56 -13.54 1.89
CA GLU A 54 21.41 -14.12 2.92
C GLU A 54 20.71 -15.31 3.60
N LYS A 55 19.43 -15.16 3.94
CA LYS A 55 18.63 -16.22 4.59
C LYS A 55 18.15 -17.31 3.63
N TYR A 56 17.95 -16.97 2.36
CA TYR A 56 17.44 -17.86 1.32
C TYR A 56 18.34 -17.85 0.07
N PRO A 57 19.53 -18.48 0.13
CA PRO A 57 20.45 -18.54 -1.00
C PRO A 57 19.84 -19.16 -2.26
N ASP A 58 18.93 -20.12 -2.12
CA ASP A 58 18.22 -20.75 -3.25
C ASP A 58 16.85 -20.14 -3.55
N GLY A 59 16.54 -19.02 -2.88
CA GLY A 59 15.31 -18.27 -3.08
C GLY A 59 15.25 -17.51 -4.41
N TYR A 60 14.15 -16.77 -4.59
CA TYR A 60 13.95 -15.85 -5.70
C TYR A 60 15.15 -14.91 -5.96
N LYS A 61 15.41 -14.67 -7.25
CA LYS A 61 16.32 -13.60 -7.68
C LYS A 61 15.61 -12.25 -7.60
N HIS A 62 16.38 -11.16 -7.60
CA HIS A 62 15.91 -9.79 -7.35
C HIS A 62 14.63 -9.44 -8.10
N THR A 63 14.60 -9.61 -9.43
CA THR A 63 13.44 -9.24 -10.27
C THR A 63 12.15 -9.94 -9.86
N GLN A 64 12.22 -11.24 -9.54
CA GLN A 64 11.04 -11.99 -9.10
C GLN A 64 10.64 -11.60 -7.68
N PHE A 65 11.60 -11.41 -6.78
CA PHE A 65 11.34 -10.94 -5.42
C PHE A 65 10.59 -9.60 -5.42
N GLU A 66 11.09 -8.62 -6.18
CA GLU A 66 10.48 -7.30 -6.31
C GLU A 66 9.07 -7.38 -6.90
N ALA A 67 8.88 -8.18 -7.97
CA ALA A 67 7.57 -8.36 -8.59
C ALA A 67 6.53 -8.91 -7.58
N LEU A 68 6.94 -9.85 -6.73
CA LEU A 68 6.07 -10.47 -5.73
C LEU A 68 5.72 -9.51 -4.59
N ILE A 69 6.69 -8.72 -4.11
CA ILE A 69 6.44 -7.67 -3.13
C ILE A 69 5.50 -6.60 -3.69
N ARG A 70 5.73 -6.16 -4.93
CA ARG A 70 4.88 -5.17 -5.59
C ARG A 70 3.45 -5.67 -5.72
N ARG A 71 3.28 -6.92 -6.17
CA ARG A 71 1.96 -7.55 -6.29
C ARG A 71 1.23 -7.60 -4.95
N TYR A 72 1.91 -8.05 -3.90
CA TYR A 72 1.34 -8.10 -2.54
C TYR A 72 0.88 -6.72 -2.05
N ARG A 73 1.67 -5.67 -2.30
CA ARG A 73 1.31 -4.30 -1.91
C ARG A 73 0.11 -3.75 -2.68
N LEU A 74 -0.06 -4.15 -3.93
CA LEU A 74 -1.20 -3.74 -4.76
C LEU A 74 -2.49 -4.45 -4.34
N GLU A 75 -2.44 -5.77 -4.14
CA GLU A 75 -3.61 -6.58 -3.72
C GLU A 75 -4.17 -6.14 -2.36
N ARG A 76 -3.33 -5.55 -1.49
CA ARG A 76 -3.73 -5.07 -0.17
C ARG A 76 -4.09 -3.58 -0.11
N LYS A 77 -4.02 -2.85 -1.23
CA LYS A 77 -4.47 -1.46 -1.26
C LYS A 77 -5.99 -1.44 -1.36
N VAL A 78 -6.67 -1.31 -0.23
CA VAL A 78 -8.11 -1.00 -0.21
C VAL A 78 -8.28 0.40 -0.79
N ILE A 79 -8.90 0.50 -1.96
CA ILE A 79 -9.33 1.79 -2.53
C ILE A 79 -10.76 2.00 -2.05
N GLY A 80 -10.95 2.88 -1.08
CA GLY A 80 -12.29 3.34 -0.71
C GLY A 80 -12.78 4.35 -1.74
N HIS A 81 -13.90 4.07 -2.41
CA HIS A 81 -14.64 5.10 -3.14
C HIS A 81 -15.54 5.80 -2.13
N VAL A 82 -15.36 7.11 -1.98
CA VAL A 82 -16.21 7.95 -1.12
C VAL A 82 -16.94 8.91 -2.04
N GLU A 83 -18.27 8.83 -2.04
CA GLU A 83 -19.11 9.79 -2.73
C GLU A 83 -19.23 11.07 -1.89
N HIS A 84 -19.13 12.23 -2.54
CA HIS A 84 -19.27 13.53 -1.90
C HIS A 84 -20.42 14.28 -2.55
N TYR A 85 -21.52 14.46 -1.82
CA TYR A 85 -22.60 15.36 -2.23
C TYR A 85 -22.25 16.80 -1.85
N ALA A 86 -22.61 17.76 -2.70
CA ALA A 86 -22.31 19.17 -2.47
C ALA A 86 -22.92 19.65 -1.14
N ALA A 87 -22.10 20.36 -0.35
CA ALA A 87 -22.45 20.88 0.98
C ALA A 87 -22.92 19.84 2.04
N ASP A 88 -22.75 18.54 1.81
CA ASP A 88 -23.15 17.48 2.75
C ASP A 88 -22.12 17.24 3.87
N GLN A 89 -20.83 17.39 3.56
CA GLN A 89 -19.74 17.19 4.53
C GLN A 89 -18.69 18.31 4.43
N MET A 90 -18.02 18.59 5.55
CA MET A 90 -16.85 19.46 5.63
C MET A 90 -15.71 18.73 6.34
N TYR A 91 -14.52 18.77 5.75
CA TYR A 91 -13.32 18.19 6.35
C TYR A 91 -12.51 19.26 7.03
N ILE A 92 -12.11 18.98 8.28
CA ILE A 92 -11.29 19.87 9.10
C ILE A 92 -10.01 19.12 9.45
N ASP A 93 -8.88 19.79 9.30
CA ASP A 93 -7.60 19.30 9.80
C ASP A 93 -6.88 20.39 10.60
N PHE A 94 -6.10 19.99 11.60
CA PHE A 94 -5.25 20.89 12.37
C PHE A 94 -3.82 20.79 11.85
N ALA A 95 -3.09 21.90 11.83
CA ALA A 95 -1.69 21.92 11.42
C ALA A 95 -0.77 21.07 12.32
N GLY A 96 -1.25 20.70 13.52
CA GLY A 96 -0.53 19.91 14.52
C GLY A 96 0.47 20.72 15.32
N ASP A 97 1.28 21.51 14.63
CA ASP A 97 2.20 22.47 15.24
C ASP A 97 1.49 23.80 15.53
N ARG A 98 1.72 24.37 16.71
CA ARG A 98 1.23 25.71 17.08
C ARG A 98 2.03 26.77 16.35
N LEU A 99 1.33 27.64 15.62
CA LEU A 99 1.95 28.80 15.00
C LEU A 99 2.00 29.98 15.99
N GLU A 100 2.98 30.86 15.80
CA GLU A 100 3.15 32.06 16.62
C GLU A 100 2.82 33.30 15.78
N ILE A 101 2.00 34.18 16.35
CA ILE A 101 1.75 35.52 15.82
C ILE A 101 2.29 36.52 16.85
N ALA A 102 3.02 37.53 16.40
CA ALA A 102 3.47 38.61 17.27
C ALA A 102 2.31 39.58 17.54
N ASP A 103 2.05 39.87 18.81
CA ASP A 103 1.10 40.93 19.19
C ASP A 103 1.61 42.28 18.68
N GLU A 104 0.80 42.99 17.90
CA GLU A 104 1.21 44.22 17.22
C GLU A 104 1.58 45.36 18.18
N ARG A 105 1.09 45.33 19.42
CA ARG A 105 1.29 46.42 20.41
C ARG A 105 2.45 46.15 21.35
N THR A 106 2.73 44.89 21.64
CA THR A 106 3.72 44.46 22.65
C THR A 106 4.91 43.72 22.06
N GLY A 107 4.77 43.17 20.86
CA GLY A 107 5.78 42.34 20.20
C GLY A 107 5.90 40.93 20.80
N GLU A 108 5.05 40.57 21.76
CA GLU A 108 5.07 39.24 22.38
C GLU A 108 4.57 38.17 21.42
N ALA A 109 5.21 37.00 21.41
CA ALA A 109 4.81 35.87 20.60
C ALA A 109 3.61 35.15 21.23
N VAL A 110 2.47 35.15 20.55
CA VAL A 110 1.25 34.46 20.97
C VAL A 110 1.10 33.18 20.17
N ARG A 111 1.09 32.05 20.88
CA ARG A 111 0.89 30.71 20.29
C ARG A 111 -0.57 30.44 20.02
N MET A 112 -0.87 29.91 18.85
CA MET A 112 -2.23 29.60 18.42
C MET A 112 -2.30 28.32 17.58
N GLU A 113 -3.45 27.65 17.69
CA GLU A 113 -3.78 26.47 16.89
C GLU A 113 -4.38 26.93 15.56
N VAL A 114 -3.94 26.34 14.45
CA VAL A 114 -4.49 26.62 13.12
C VAL A 114 -5.18 25.37 12.60
N PHE A 115 -6.40 25.55 12.12
CA PHE A 115 -7.12 24.53 11.38
C PHE A 115 -7.45 25.02 9.97
N VAL A 116 -7.61 24.06 9.06
CA VAL A 116 -8.07 24.29 7.69
C VAL A 116 -9.34 23.48 7.49
N ALA A 117 -10.35 24.08 6.87
CA ALA A 117 -11.60 23.43 6.51
C ALA A 117 -11.82 23.45 5.00
N ILE A 118 -12.24 22.33 4.42
CA ILE A 118 -12.57 22.20 3.00
C ILE A 118 -13.93 21.52 2.80
N LEU A 119 -14.61 21.89 1.72
CA LEU A 119 -15.74 21.12 1.19
C LEU A 119 -15.18 20.15 0.13
N PRO A 120 -15.37 18.83 0.27
CA PRO A 120 -14.82 17.85 -0.67
C PRO A 120 -15.55 17.83 -2.02
N CYS A 121 -16.73 18.44 -2.09
CA CYS A 121 -17.48 18.72 -3.32
C CYS A 121 -18.11 20.11 -3.21
N SER A 122 -17.71 21.02 -4.10
CA SER A 122 -18.09 22.43 -4.15
C SER A 122 -18.60 22.82 -5.52
#